data_AF-A0AAV7KYD2-F1
#
_entry.id   AF-A0AAV7KYD2-F1
#
_cell.length_a   1.000
_cell.length_b   1.000
_cell.length_c   1.000
_cell.angle_alpha   90.00
_cell.angle_beta   90.00
_cell.angle_gamma   90.00
#
_symmetry.space_group_name_H-M   'P 1'
#
loop_
_entity.id
_entity.type
_entity.pdbx_description
1 polymer ?
#
loop_
_entity_poly.entity_id
_entity_poly.type
_entity_poly.pdbx_seq_one_letter_code
_entity_poly.pdbx_strand_id
1 'polypeptide(L)'
;MQAIRDMAKTKTPGLDGLSIEYYITFATSLTIRLSEMYNEALGTGALPPSLRKSLPVSLPKLKRDLTSLSSYRPIIILGVDY
;
A
#
# COMPACT_ATOMS: atom_id res chain seq x y z
N MET A 1 15.60 3.42 8.21
CA MET A 1 15.34 4.75 7.60
C MET A 1 15.52 4.78 6.09
N GLN A 2 16.59 4.19 5.52
CA GLN A 2 16.82 4.20 4.06
C GLN A 2 15.63 3.62 3.28
N ALA A 3 15.08 2.48 3.74
CA ALA A 3 13.91 1.85 3.14
C ALA A 3 12.71 2.81 2.97
N ILE A 4 12.40 3.64 3.97
CA ILE A 4 11.28 4.61 3.90
C ILE A 4 11.54 5.68 2.83
N ARG A 5 12.79 6.14 2.70
CA ARG A 5 13.16 7.16 1.70
C ARG A 5 13.12 6.64 0.27
N ASP A 6 13.34 5.34 0.10
CA ASP A 6 13.39 4.68 -1.20
C ASP A 6 12.01 4.16 -1.66
N MET A 7 10.97 4.33 -0.83
CA MET A 7 9.60 3.97 -1.21
C MET A 7 9.14 4.80 -2.42
N ALA A 8 8.37 4.16 -3.30
CA ALA A 8 7.85 4.81 -4.50
C ALA A 8 6.89 5.96 -4.14
N LYS A 9 7.24 7.17 -4.59
CA LYS A 9 6.51 8.42 -4.27
C LYS A 9 5.15 8.54 -4.96
N THR A 10 4.86 7.68 -5.92
CA THR A 10 3.64 7.70 -6.73
C THR A 10 2.62 6.64 -6.30
N LYS A 11 2.84 5.95 -5.17
CA LYS A 11 1.88 4.99 -4.62
C LYS A 11 0.61 5.72 -4.16
N THR A 12 -0.55 5.19 -4.55
CA THR A 12 -1.83 5.58 -3.98
C THR A 12 -1.93 5.02 -2.55
N PRO A 13 -2.43 5.79 -1.57
CA PRO A 13 -2.69 5.28 -0.23
C PRO A 13 -3.60 4.04 -0.24
N GLY A 14 -3.37 3.14 0.71
CA GLY A 14 -4.23 1.96 0.90
C GLY A 14 -5.54 2.31 1.59
N LEU A 15 -6.24 1.27 2.08
CA LEU A 15 -7.49 1.45 2.85
C LEU A 15 -7.31 2.20 4.17
N ASP A 16 -6.08 2.30 4.66
CA ASP A 16 -5.71 3.07 5.86
C ASP A 16 -5.58 4.57 5.60
N GLY A 17 -5.52 4.99 4.34
CA GLY A 17 -5.33 6.39 3.94
C GLY A 17 -3.94 6.94 4.21
N LEU A 18 -2.96 6.10 4.58
CA LEU A 18 -1.60 6.55 4.86
C LEU A 18 -0.80 6.69 3.56
N SER A 19 -0.46 7.93 3.20
CA SER A 19 0.33 8.24 2.01
C SER A 19 1.83 8.09 2.27
N ILE A 20 2.62 8.09 1.20
CA ILE A 20 4.08 8.08 1.32
C ILE A 20 4.61 9.30 2.10
N GLU A 21 3.97 10.47 1.96
CA GLU A 21 4.33 11.68 2.70
C GLU A 21 4.19 11.48 4.20
N TYR A 22 3.20 10.70 4.66
CA TYR A 22 3.06 10.34 6.07
C TYR A 22 4.28 9.54 6.55
N TYR A 23 4.67 8.48 5.84
CA TYR A 23 5.82 7.66 6.20
C TYR A 23 7.13 8.45 6.20
N ILE A 24 7.33 9.33 5.22
CA ILE A 24 8.53 10.19 5.16
C ILE A 24 8.54 11.19 6.32
N THR A 25 7.40 11.84 6.59
CA THR A 25 7.27 12.87 7.65
C THR A 25 7.56 12.28 9.03
N PHE A 26 7.03 11.09 9.30
CA PHE A 26 7.17 10.42 10.60
C PHE A 26 8.22 9.31 10.61
N ALA A 27 9.16 9.31 9.65
CA ALA A 27 10.10 8.21 9.43
C ALA A 27 10.90 7.85 10.70
N THR A 28 11.32 8.84 11.48
CA THR A 28 12.08 8.63 12.72
C THR A 28 11.26 7.85 13.75
N SER A 29 10.02 8.25 13.97
CA SER A 29 9.11 7.60 14.94
C SER A 29 8.62 6.23 14.44
N LEU A 30 8.34 6.12 13.14
CA LEU A 30 7.81 4.90 12.54
C LEU A 30 8.86 3.81 12.34
N THR A 31 10.14 4.16 12.16
CA THR A 31 11.20 3.17 11.87
C THR A 31 11.24 2.08 12.94
N ILE A 32 11.19 2.45 14.22
CA ILE A 32 11.22 1.48 15.32
C ILE A 32 9.98 0.60 15.27
N ARG A 33 8.79 1.21 15.17
CA ARG A 33 7.53 0.48 15.22
C ARG A 33 7.31 -0.46 14.04
N LEU A 34 7.68 -0.03 12.84
CA LEU A 34 7.63 -0.86 11.63
C LEU A 34 8.62 -2.03 11.72
N SER A 35 9.82 -1.79 12.28
CA SER A 35 10.81 -2.86 12.46
C SER A 35 10.32 -3.93 13.44
N GLU A 36 9.74 -3.52 14.58
CA GLU A 36 9.12 -4.44 15.53
C GLU A 36 8.02 -5.27 14.88
N MET A 37 7.11 -4.62 14.15
CA MET A 37 6.01 -5.27 13.46
C MET A 37 6.51 -6.28 12.41
N TYR A 38 7.55 -5.94 11.63
CA TYR A 38 8.12 -6.85 10.64
C TYR A 38 8.84 -8.04 11.28
N ASN A 39 9.54 -7.82 12.40
CA ASN A 39 10.17 -8.90 13.15
C ASN A 39 9.13 -9.85 13.78
N GLU A 40 8.03 -9.31 14.31
CA GLU A 40 6.91 -10.11 14.79
C GLU A 40 6.27 -10.92 13.65
N ALA A 41 6.06 -10.30 12.48
CA ALA A 41 5.52 -10.98 11.32
C ALA A 41 6.44 -12.10 10.82
N LEU A 42 7.76 -11.90 10.89
CA LEU A 42 8.75 -12.92 10.56
C LEU A 42 8.71 -14.08 11.57
N GLY A 43 8.59 -13.79 12.86
CA GLY A 43 8.52 -14.80 13.92
C GLY A 43 7.21 -15.61 13.91
N THR A 44 6.09 -14.97 13.58
CA THR A 44 4.76 -15.61 13.51
C THR A 44 4.46 -16.22 12.13
N GLY A 45 5.22 -15.84 11.09
CA GLY A 45 4.97 -16.22 9.71
C GLY A 45 3.76 -15.52 9.07
N ALA A 46 3.23 -14.45 9.71
CA ALA A 46 2.03 -13.77 9.24
C ALA A 46 2.15 -12.25 9.39
N LEU A 47 1.82 -11.51 8.33
CA LEU A 47 1.69 -10.06 8.38
C LEU A 47 0.52 -9.65 9.30
N PRO A 48 0.54 -8.45 9.89
CA PRO A 48 -0.60 -7.95 10.65
C PRO A 48 -1.84 -7.81 9.75
N PRO A 49 -3.05 -7.87 10.32
CA PRO A 49 -4.29 -7.78 9.52
C PRO A 49 -4.41 -6.52 8.66
N SER A 50 -3.81 -5.40 9.07
CA SER A 50 -3.79 -4.15 8.28
C SER A 50 -3.06 -4.33 6.94
N LEU A 51 -1.87 -4.93 6.94
CA LEU A 51 -1.05 -5.17 5.73
C LEU A 51 -1.62 -6.29 4.84
N ARG A 52 -2.62 -7.03 5.32
CA ARG A 52 -3.34 -8.05 4.55
C ARG A 52 -4.63 -7.53 3.89
N LYS A 53 -4.98 -6.27 4.13
CA LYS A 53 -6.14 -5.63 3.49
C LYS A 53 -5.72 -5.02 2.16
N SER A 54 -6.64 -5.06 1.20
CA SER A 54 -6.42 -4.51 -0.13
C SER A 54 -7.69 -3.85 -0.66
N LEU A 55 -7.53 -2.78 -1.44
CA LEU A 55 -8.65 -2.11 -2.11
C LEU A 55 -8.73 -2.59 -3.57
N PRO A 56 -9.75 -3.38 -3.95
CA PRO A 56 -10.01 -3.68 -5.35
C PRO A 56 -10.58 -2.44 -6.04
N VAL A 57 -9.94 -2.02 -7.14
CA VAL A 57 -10.36 -0.87 -7.96
C VAL A 57 -10.44 -1.31 -9.42
N SER A 58 -11.40 -0.74 -10.14
CA SER A 58 -11.58 -1.00 -11.57
C SER A 58 -11.20 0.24 -12.37
N LEU A 59 -10.10 0.20 -13.11
CA LEU A 59 -9.62 1.33 -13.91
C LEU A 59 -10.18 1.28 -15.34
N PRO A 60 -10.79 2.36 -15.85
CA PRO A 60 -11.30 2.40 -17.22
C PRO A 60 -10.15 2.39 -18.23
N LYS A 61 -10.31 1.63 -19.32
CA LYS A 61 -9.43 1.68 -20.49
C LYS A 61 -9.83 2.88 -21.35
N LEU A 62 -8.85 3.70 -21.70
CA LEU A 62 -9.06 4.85 -22.58
C LEU A 62 -9.65 4.41 -23.93
N LYS A 63 -10.54 5.24 -24.49
CA LYS A 63 -11.15 5.05 -25.82
C LYS A 63 -11.94 3.74 -25.96
N ARG A 64 -12.55 3.25 -24.88
CA ARG A 64 -13.49 2.12 -24.91
C ARG A 64 -14.85 2.50 -24.36
N ASP A 65 -15.87 1.75 -24.78
CA ASP A 65 -17.23 1.88 -24.27
C ASP A 65 -17.29 1.47 -22.80
N LEU A 66 -17.59 2.43 -21.92
CA LEU A 66 -17.62 2.23 -20.47
C LEU A 66 -18.84 1.43 -19.98
N THR A 67 -19.81 1.11 -20.84
CA THR A 67 -20.93 0.23 -20.48
C THR A 67 -20.52 -1.25 -20.47
N SER A 68 -19.40 -1.60 -21.12
CA SER A 68 -18.88 -2.96 -21.14
C SER A 68 -17.90 -3.23 -20.00
N LEU A 69 -18.11 -4.32 -19.24
CA LEU A 69 -17.16 -4.78 -18.21
C LEU A 69 -15.74 -5.01 -18.75
N SER A 70 -15.63 -5.44 -20.01
CA SER A 70 -14.33 -5.67 -20.67
C SER A 70 -13.49 -4.40 -20.86
N SER A 71 -14.12 -3.23 -20.73
CA SER A 71 -13.48 -1.91 -20.81
C SER A 71 -12.75 -1.51 -19.55
N TYR A 72 -12.81 -2.29 -18.47
CA TYR A 72 -12.09 -2.00 -17.26
C TYR A 72 -10.89 -2.93 -17.04
N ARG A 73 -9.95 -2.48 -16.22
CA ARG A 73 -8.82 -3.26 -15.71
C ARG A 73 -9.00 -3.43 -14.20
N PRO A 74 -9.15 -4.66 -13.70
CA PRO A 74 -9.10 -4.87 -12.26
C PRO A 74 -7.66 -4.61 -11.79
N ILE A 75 -7.53 -3.78 -10.75
CA ILE A 75 -6.29 -3.58 -10.01
C ILE A 75 -6.57 -3.72 -8.53
N ILE A 76 -5.53 -4.08 -7.77
CA ILE A 76 -5.61 -4.21 -6.32
C ILE A 76 -4.56 -3.24 -5.75
N ILE A 77 -5.01 -2.33 -4.88
CA ILE A 77 -4.16 -1.38 -4.18
C ILE A 77 -3.87 -1.94 -2.78
N LEU A 78 -2.59 -2.02 -2.43
CA LEU A 78 -2.12 -2.42 -1.10
C LEU A 78 -1.70 -1.18 -0.30
N GLY A 79 -1.52 -1.35 1.01
CA GLY A 79 -0.93 -0.34 1.88
C GLY A 79 0.43 0.13 1.35
N VAL A 80 0.79 1.39 1.62
CA VAL A 80 2.06 1.95 1.12
C VAL A 80 3.26 1.25 1.75
N ASP A 81 3.11 0.80 2.99
CA ASP A 81 4.09 0.08 3.78
C ASP A 81 4.29 -1.38 3.39
N TYR A 82 3.48 -1.92 2.48
CA TYR A 82 3.75 -3.20 1.81
C TYR A 82 4.95 -3.10 0.87
#